data_AF-A0A7J2KT90-F1
#
_entry.id   AF-A0A7J2KT90-F1
#
_cell.length_a   1.000
_cell.length_b   1.000
_cell.length_c   1.000
_cell.angle_alpha   90.00
_cell.angle_beta   90.00
_cell.angle_gamma   90.00
#
_symmetry.space_group_name_H-M   'P 1'
#
loop_
_entity.id
_entity.type
_entity.pdbx_description
1 polymer ?
#
loop_
_entity_poly.entity_id
_entity_poly.type
_entity_poly.pdbx_seq_one_letter_code
_entity_poly.pdbx_strand_id
1 'polypeptide(L)'
;MEDKTVLMFKNIKKRTLILFILIFSFSFIDSAIAGSGWIIYREGAFKGIVIDSETKEPIEGVVVVAIYRIREYSFVESGTAAVDAKEVLTDKNGEFYISPHIYFSLYPVASGETTEFIIYKPGYRAFDKAQLTFGNPLSIFAIGPSTIGYMELGKKTVNGHTIEFGSKKTKTYPEGLMFSGEGCKKRIDSIKQSTPFMIDYIFLPLEGARDKIKKLQIPLDCPKVGKAVPHVDQTYNFRNDIKGYINKSFVIIELSKLSTWDERRKTNAISISISERKWPLLNKAIKKEEEWLRRNRGWKRKIK
;
A
#
# COMPACT_ATOMS: atom_id res chain seq x y z
N MET A 1 43.14 27.55 -49.90
CA MET A 1 41.96 28.45 -49.92
C MET A 1 40.75 27.54 -49.76
N GLU A 2 40.33 27.28 -48.52
CA GLU A 2 39.17 26.40 -48.28
C GLU A 2 37.92 27.06 -48.85
N ASP A 3 37.23 26.30 -49.70
CA ASP A 3 36.03 26.72 -50.41
C ASP A 3 34.97 27.18 -49.41
N LYS A 4 34.49 28.43 -49.57
CA LYS A 4 33.49 29.07 -48.69
C LYS A 4 32.25 28.18 -48.50
N THR A 5 31.96 27.35 -49.50
CA THR A 5 30.87 26.38 -49.50
C THR A 5 31.05 25.32 -48.40
N VAL A 6 32.27 24.82 -48.17
CA VAL A 6 32.59 23.81 -47.13
C VAL A 6 32.42 24.41 -45.72
N LEU A 7 32.83 25.68 -45.53
CA LEU A 7 32.68 26.38 -44.26
C LEU A 7 31.21 26.60 -43.90
N MET A 8 30.36 26.87 -44.89
CA MET A 8 28.92 27.08 -44.71
C MET A 8 28.20 25.80 -44.26
N PHE A 9 28.48 24.66 -44.91
CA PHE A 9 27.88 23.36 -44.54
C PHE A 9 28.29 22.90 -43.13
N LYS A 10 29.52 23.20 -42.69
CA LYS A 10 30.02 22.88 -41.35
C LYS A 10 29.28 23.66 -40.27
N ASN A 11 28.97 24.94 -40.52
CA ASN A 11 28.19 25.78 -39.61
C ASN A 11 26.70 25.40 -39.55
N ILE A 12 26.11 24.96 -40.68
CA ILE A 12 24.72 24.47 -40.71
C ILE A 12 24.61 23.19 -39.88
N LYS A 13 25.49 22.19 -40.10
CA LYS A 13 25.48 20.93 -39.31
C LYS A 13 25.66 21.18 -37.81
N LYS A 14 26.52 22.13 -37.42
CA LYS A 14 26.72 22.51 -36.01
C LYS A 14 25.46 23.16 -35.40
N ARG A 15 24.81 24.06 -36.13
CA ARG A 15 23.55 24.70 -35.67
C ARG A 15 22.41 23.70 -35.56
N THR A 16 22.26 22.79 -36.52
CA THR A 16 21.24 21.74 -36.48
C THR A 16 21.48 20.77 -35.32
N LEU A 17 22.74 20.38 -35.05
CA LEU A 17 23.08 19.53 -33.91
C LEU A 17 22.77 20.20 -32.57
N ILE A 18 23.11 21.49 -32.41
CA ILE A 18 22.80 22.26 -31.19
C ILE A 18 21.28 22.36 -31.00
N LEU A 19 20.53 22.64 -32.07
CA LEU A 19 19.07 22.72 -31.99
C LEU A 19 18.45 21.38 -31.58
N PHE A 20 18.97 20.27 -32.10
CA PHE A 20 18.50 18.93 -31.76
C PHE A 20 18.78 18.59 -30.29
N ILE A 21 19.97 18.92 -29.78
CA ILE A 21 20.32 18.77 -28.36
C ILE A 21 19.40 19.63 -27.49
N LEU A 22 19.13 20.88 -27.89
CA LEU A 22 18.25 21.78 -27.15
C LEU A 22 16.80 21.24 -27.11
N ILE A 23 16.25 20.79 -28.23
CA ILE A 23 14.91 20.18 -28.29
C ILE A 23 14.85 18.92 -27.42
N PHE A 24 15.85 18.04 -27.53
CA PHE A 24 15.91 16.81 -26.75
C PHE A 24 16.03 17.11 -25.24
N SER A 25 16.82 18.12 -24.86
CA SER A 25 16.95 18.56 -23.47
C SER A 25 15.68 19.25 -22.95
N PHE A 26 14.95 20.00 -23.79
CA PHE A 26 13.71 20.68 -23.41
C PHE A 26 12.58 19.66 -23.20
N SER A 27 12.46 18.65 -24.07
CA SER A 27 11.52 17.53 -23.89
C SER A 27 11.81 16.68 -22.64
N PHE A 28 13.07 16.62 -22.21
CA PHE A 28 13.46 15.98 -20.94
C PHE A 28 13.02 16.78 -19.71
N ILE A 29 13.00 18.12 -19.79
CA ILE A 29 12.62 18.97 -18.64
C ILE A 29 11.10 18.91 -18.40
N ASP A 30 10.27 18.91 -19.45
CA ASP A 30 8.81 18.83 -19.29
C ASP A 30 8.35 17.48 -18.71
N SER A 31 9.07 16.40 -19.00
CA SER A 31 8.79 15.05 -18.47
C SER A 31 9.02 14.95 -16.95
N ALA A 32 9.86 15.82 -16.38
CA ALA A 32 10.15 15.82 -14.94
C ALA A 32 9.00 16.39 -14.09
N ILE A 33 8.10 17.18 -14.68
CA ILE A 33 7.03 17.90 -13.95
C ILE A 33 5.78 17.01 -13.78
N ALA A 34 5.60 15.98 -14.61
CA ALA A 34 4.41 15.12 -14.60
C ALA A 34 4.38 14.03 -13.50
N GLY A 35 5.31 14.03 -12.54
CA GLY A 35 5.34 13.02 -11.46
C GLY A 35 5.85 11.64 -11.90
N SER A 36 6.32 11.51 -13.15
CA SER A 36 7.03 10.36 -13.69
C SER A 36 8.52 10.46 -13.32
N GLY A 37 8.83 10.27 -12.03
CA GLY A 37 10.20 10.35 -11.52
C GLY A 37 11.09 9.24 -12.10
N TRP A 38 12.13 9.63 -12.83
CA TRP A 38 12.99 8.76 -13.65
C TRP A 38 13.88 7.81 -12.82
N ILE A 39 14.38 8.20 -11.64
CA ILE A 39 15.39 7.37 -10.93
C ILE A 39 15.20 7.33 -9.42
N ILE A 40 14.76 8.43 -8.80
CA ILE A 40 14.75 8.57 -7.34
C ILE A 40 13.31 8.55 -6.83
N TYR A 41 13.00 7.57 -5.99
CA TYR A 41 11.70 7.43 -5.35
C TYR A 41 11.83 7.71 -3.86
N ARG A 42 10.77 8.26 -3.28
CA ARG A 42 10.69 8.57 -1.85
C ARG A 42 9.44 7.97 -1.28
N GLU A 43 9.60 7.24 -0.18
CA GLU A 43 8.49 6.72 0.59
C GLU A 43 8.50 7.32 2.00
N GLY A 44 7.30 7.56 2.53
CA GLY A 44 7.12 8.10 3.88
C GLY A 44 7.59 7.14 4.97
N ALA A 45 7.61 7.62 6.22
CA ALA A 45 7.78 6.74 7.36
C ALA A 45 6.54 5.87 7.56
N PHE A 46 6.72 4.60 7.94
CA PHE A 46 5.60 3.76 8.37
C PHE A 46 5.68 3.52 9.87
N LYS A 47 4.52 3.56 10.52
CA LYS A 47 4.42 3.31 11.96
C LYS A 47 3.10 2.63 12.29
N GLY A 48 3.13 1.79 13.30
CA GLY A 48 1.93 1.09 13.74
C GLY A 48 2.21 0.20 14.92
N ILE A 49 1.19 -0.57 15.28
CA ILE A 49 1.21 -1.56 16.34
C ILE A 49 0.65 -2.87 15.81
N VAL A 50 1.29 -3.97 16.17
CA VAL A 50 0.81 -5.32 15.87
C VAL A 50 0.21 -5.92 17.14
N ILE A 51 -1.03 -6.37 17.07
CA ILE A 51 -1.77 -6.95 18.18
C ILE A 51 -2.25 -8.36 17.85
N ASP A 52 -2.50 -9.16 18.88
CA ASP A 52 -3.16 -10.46 18.74
C ASP A 52 -4.65 -10.25 18.45
N SER A 53 -5.18 -10.92 17.42
CA SER A 53 -6.56 -10.71 17.00
C SER A 53 -7.58 -11.15 18.04
N GLU A 54 -7.22 -12.12 18.91
CA GLU A 54 -8.10 -12.66 19.94
C GLU A 54 -7.94 -11.90 21.26
N THR A 55 -6.70 -11.76 21.76
CA THR A 55 -6.47 -11.13 23.08
C THR A 55 -6.44 -9.62 23.02
N LYS A 56 -6.26 -9.04 21.81
CA LYS A 56 -6.04 -7.61 21.57
C LYS A 56 -4.78 -7.04 22.25
N GLU A 57 -3.91 -7.91 22.75
CA GLU A 57 -2.65 -7.53 23.37
C GLU A 57 -1.57 -7.27 22.32
N PRO A 58 -0.65 -6.32 22.56
CA PRO A 58 0.46 -6.08 21.65
C PRO A 58 1.41 -7.27 21.53
N ILE A 59 2.00 -7.46 20.34
CA ILE A 59 2.90 -8.58 20.05
C ILE A 59 4.33 -8.08 19.82
N GLU A 60 5.23 -8.39 20.74
CA GLU A 60 6.67 -8.13 20.59
C GLU A 60 7.35 -9.06 19.57
N GLY A 61 8.39 -8.59 18.87
CA GLY A 61 9.25 -9.42 18.04
C GLY A 61 8.56 -9.99 16.80
N VAL A 62 7.57 -9.28 16.26
CA VAL A 62 7.00 -9.48 14.94
C VAL A 62 7.94 -8.85 13.93
N VAL A 63 8.28 -9.56 12.85
CA VAL A 63 9.04 -9.00 11.74
C VAL A 63 8.07 -8.24 10.83
N VAL A 64 8.34 -6.95 10.61
CA VAL A 64 7.62 -6.10 9.67
C VAL A 64 8.56 -5.74 8.54
N VAL A 65 8.22 -6.14 7.32
CA VAL A 65 8.98 -5.85 6.10
C VAL A 65 8.18 -4.91 5.22
N ALA A 66 8.73 -3.74 4.91
CA ALA A 66 8.23 -2.86 3.85
C ALA A 66 8.99 -3.17 2.56
N ILE A 67 8.28 -3.57 1.52
CA ILE A 67 8.82 -3.89 0.20
C ILE A 67 8.46 -2.76 -0.74
N TYR A 68 9.48 -2.05 -1.20
CA TYR A 68 9.33 -0.93 -2.12
C TYR A 68 9.30 -1.46 -3.55
N ARG A 69 8.27 -1.07 -4.28
CA ARG A 69 8.02 -1.54 -5.64
C ARG A 69 7.92 -0.41 -6.63
N ILE A 70 8.31 -0.72 -7.85
CA ILE A 70 8.05 0.10 -9.02
C ILE A 70 7.15 -0.65 -9.98
N ARG A 71 6.35 0.10 -10.73
CA ARG A 71 5.67 -0.38 -11.92
C ARG A 71 6.50 -0.01 -13.13
N GLU A 72 6.98 -1.02 -13.84
CA GLU A 72 7.73 -0.89 -15.08
C GLU A 72 6.74 -0.83 -16.24
N TYR A 73 6.93 0.13 -17.14
CA TYR A 73 6.15 0.22 -18.36
C TYR A 73 7.04 -0.13 -19.55
N SER A 74 6.68 -1.19 -20.27
CA SER A 74 7.29 -1.52 -21.56
C SER A 74 6.23 -1.55 -22.65
N PHE A 75 6.65 -1.54 -23.92
CA PHE A 75 5.75 -1.63 -25.06
C PHE A 75 5.00 -2.97 -25.15
N VAL A 76 5.56 -4.03 -24.57
CA VAL A 76 4.99 -5.39 -24.66
C VAL A 76 4.14 -5.70 -23.43
N GLU A 77 4.67 -5.43 -22.24
CA GLU A 77 4.03 -5.76 -20.98
C GLU A 77 4.44 -4.77 -19.87
N SER A 78 3.49 -4.40 -19.00
CA SER A 78 3.79 -3.66 -17.78
C SER A 78 4.02 -4.63 -16.62
N GLY A 79 5.14 -4.51 -15.91
CA GLY A 79 5.47 -5.36 -14.78
C GLY A 79 5.51 -4.60 -13.46
N THR A 80 5.58 -5.35 -12.36
CA THR A 80 5.81 -4.81 -11.02
C THR A 80 7.05 -5.48 -10.43
N ALA A 81 8.07 -4.68 -10.08
CA ALA A 81 9.33 -5.17 -9.54
C ALA A 81 9.59 -4.63 -8.13
N ALA A 82 10.08 -5.48 -7.25
CA ALA A 82 10.59 -5.05 -5.94
C ALA A 82 12.03 -4.57 -6.09
N VAL A 83 12.25 -3.30 -5.76
CA VAL A 83 13.55 -2.65 -5.92
C VAL A 83 14.34 -2.65 -4.62
N ASP A 84 13.65 -2.51 -3.49
CA ASP A 84 14.29 -2.44 -2.18
C ASP A 84 13.33 -2.90 -1.06
N ALA A 85 13.85 -3.06 0.15
CA ALA A 85 13.04 -3.35 1.32
C ALA A 85 13.69 -2.87 2.63
N LYS A 86 12.86 -2.64 3.65
CA LYS A 86 13.31 -2.43 5.03
C LYS A 86 12.61 -3.40 5.96
N GLU A 87 13.35 -3.91 6.94
CA GLU A 87 12.82 -4.78 7.99
C GLU A 87 12.99 -4.14 9.37
N VAL A 88 12.01 -4.33 10.24
CA VAL A 88 12.08 -3.98 11.67
C VAL A 88 11.42 -5.06 12.51
N LEU A 89 11.77 -5.12 13.79
CA LEU A 89 11.05 -5.91 14.79
C LEU A 89 10.12 -5.00 15.57
N THR A 90 8.94 -5.50 15.92
CA THR A 90 8.10 -4.82 16.91
C THR A 90 8.74 -4.88 18.29
N ASP A 91 8.57 -3.79 19.06
CA ASP A 91 9.04 -3.70 20.44
C ASP A 91 8.09 -4.37 21.43
N LYS A 92 8.37 -4.25 22.74
CA LYS A 92 7.53 -4.80 23.83
C LYS A 92 6.08 -4.28 23.85
N ASN A 93 5.82 -3.13 23.24
CA ASN A 93 4.49 -2.54 23.10
C ASN A 93 3.85 -2.94 21.77
N GLY A 94 4.45 -3.88 21.03
CA GLY A 94 4.01 -4.27 19.69
C GLY A 94 4.22 -3.19 18.63
N GLU A 95 4.90 -2.09 18.94
CA GLU A 95 5.06 -0.95 18.05
C GLU A 95 6.20 -1.20 17.05
N PHE A 96 6.02 -0.71 15.82
CA PHE A 96 7.08 -0.67 14.82
C PHE A 96 7.20 0.72 14.20
N TYR A 97 8.41 1.06 13.77
CA TYR A 97 8.71 2.28 13.03
C TYR A 97 9.72 1.99 11.92
N ILE A 98 9.30 2.16 10.67
CA ILE A 98 10.16 2.11 9.49
C ILE A 98 10.41 3.56 9.06
N SER A 99 11.67 3.97 9.14
CA SER A 99 12.08 5.34 8.78
C SER A 99 11.79 5.65 7.31
N PRO A 100 11.56 6.93 6.94
CA PRO A 100 11.43 7.35 5.55
C PRO A 100 12.55 6.76 4.69
N HIS A 101 12.23 6.42 3.45
CA HIS A 101 13.18 5.73 2.59
C HIS A 101 13.29 6.37 1.23
N ILE A 102 14.53 6.46 0.74
CA ILE A 102 14.84 6.87 -0.62
C ILE A 102 15.45 5.66 -1.29
N TYR A 103 14.87 5.26 -2.42
CA TYR A 103 15.35 4.14 -3.21
C TYR A 103 15.44 4.54 -4.67
N PHE A 104 16.27 3.81 -5.41
CA PHE A 104 16.61 4.13 -6.80
C PHE A 104 16.11 3.02 -7.73
N SER A 105 15.63 3.40 -8.91
CA SER A 105 15.42 2.49 -10.03
C SER A 105 16.17 2.98 -11.26
N LEU A 106 16.81 2.06 -11.98
CA LEU A 106 17.44 2.35 -13.26
C LEU A 106 16.50 2.11 -14.45
N TYR A 107 15.24 1.75 -14.20
CA TYR A 107 14.24 1.57 -15.25
C TYR A 107 13.76 2.94 -15.74
N PRO A 108 14.04 3.30 -17.01
CA PRO A 108 13.81 4.65 -17.51
C PRO A 108 12.34 5.03 -17.60
N VAL A 109 11.45 4.03 -17.69
CA VAL A 109 10.00 4.21 -17.76
C VAL A 109 9.36 3.42 -16.63
N ALA A 110 9.45 3.95 -15.41
CA ALA A 110 8.87 3.35 -14.23
C ALA A 110 8.18 4.39 -13.33
N SER A 111 7.13 3.97 -12.63
CA SER A 111 6.47 4.76 -11.59
C SER A 111 6.57 4.07 -10.24
N GLY A 112 6.52 4.85 -9.16
CA GLY A 112 6.50 4.31 -7.80
C GLY A 112 5.17 3.60 -7.55
N GLU A 113 5.22 2.36 -7.09
CA GLU A 113 4.03 1.59 -6.74
C GLU A 113 3.72 1.72 -5.24
N THR A 114 2.58 1.20 -4.81
CA THR A 114 2.25 1.09 -3.39
C THR A 114 3.24 0.14 -2.71
N THR A 115 3.82 0.61 -1.59
CA THR A 115 4.67 -0.22 -0.74
C THR A 115 3.88 -1.42 -0.23
N GLU A 116 4.44 -2.61 -0.39
CA GLU A 116 3.87 -3.85 0.11
C GLU A 116 4.42 -4.16 1.50
N PHE A 117 3.64 -4.88 2.31
CA PHE A 117 4.05 -5.29 3.64
C PHE A 117 4.02 -6.81 3.78
N ILE A 118 5.05 -7.35 4.42
CA ILE A 118 5.02 -8.69 5.03
C ILE A 118 5.10 -8.49 6.53
N ILE A 119 4.15 -9.05 7.28
CA ILE A 119 4.18 -9.02 8.74
C ILE A 119 4.10 -10.44 9.24
N TYR A 120 5.14 -10.86 9.96
CA TYR A 120 5.37 -12.27 10.24
C TYR A 120 5.87 -12.52 11.64
N LYS A 121 5.29 -13.53 12.29
CA LYS A 121 5.77 -14.07 13.55
C LYS A 121 5.52 -15.59 13.59
N PRO A 122 6.51 -16.41 13.98
CA PRO A 122 6.31 -17.83 14.21
C PRO A 122 5.11 -18.11 15.12
N GLY A 123 4.24 -19.03 14.72
CA GLY A 123 2.99 -19.36 15.41
C GLY A 123 1.80 -18.43 15.13
N TYR A 124 1.95 -17.42 14.28
CA TYR A 124 0.87 -16.54 13.82
C TYR A 124 0.64 -16.67 12.31
N ARG A 125 -0.57 -16.34 11.86
CA ARG A 125 -0.87 -16.22 10.44
C ARG A 125 -0.05 -15.05 9.88
N ALA A 126 0.76 -15.30 8.86
CA ALA A 126 1.46 -14.25 8.14
C ALA A 126 0.45 -13.27 7.52
N PHE A 127 0.76 -11.98 7.57
CA PHE A 127 0.08 -10.94 6.80
C PHE A 127 0.90 -10.67 5.54
N ASP A 128 0.30 -10.86 4.37
CA ASP A 128 0.95 -10.68 3.08
C ASP A 128 0.09 -9.86 2.11
N LYS A 129 0.64 -9.57 0.92
CA LYS A 129 -0.02 -8.80 -0.15
C LYS A 129 -1.42 -9.35 -0.49
N ALA A 130 -1.62 -10.67 -0.42
CA ALA A 130 -2.92 -11.26 -0.72
C ALA A 130 -3.98 -10.80 0.29
N GLN A 131 -3.61 -10.58 1.55
CA GLN A 131 -4.54 -10.09 2.57
C GLN A 131 -4.91 -8.61 2.40
N LEU A 132 -3.96 -7.76 1.98
CA LEU A 132 -4.26 -6.37 1.62
C LEU A 132 -5.30 -6.27 0.49
N THR A 133 -5.31 -7.28 -0.40
CA THR A 133 -6.21 -7.32 -1.57
C THR A 133 -7.53 -8.06 -1.27
N PHE A 134 -7.52 -9.05 -0.37
CA PHE A 134 -8.65 -10.00 -0.21
C PHE A 134 -9.17 -10.19 1.22
N GLY A 135 -8.66 -9.49 2.23
CA GLY A 135 -9.26 -9.48 3.57
C GLY A 135 -8.25 -9.54 4.72
N ASN A 136 -7.66 -8.39 5.06
CA ASN A 136 -7.03 -8.16 6.36
C ASN A 136 -8.05 -8.43 7.49
N PRO A 137 -7.70 -9.04 8.63
CA PRO A 137 -8.66 -9.29 9.71
C PRO A 137 -9.36 -8.01 10.20
N LEU A 138 -8.61 -6.93 10.40
CA LEU A 138 -9.12 -5.56 10.57
C LEU A 138 -7.94 -4.60 10.37
N SER A 139 -8.16 -3.47 9.71
CA SER A 139 -7.16 -2.40 9.63
C SER A 139 -7.79 -1.09 10.09
N ILE A 140 -7.14 -0.44 11.05
CA ILE A 140 -7.60 0.82 11.64
C ILE A 140 -6.55 1.89 11.41
N PHE A 141 -6.98 3.02 10.88
CA PHE A 141 -6.13 4.17 10.58
C PHE A 141 -6.68 5.41 11.27
N ALA A 142 -5.83 6.16 11.97
CA ALA A 142 -6.18 7.51 12.40
C ALA A 142 -5.90 8.52 11.28
N ILE A 143 -6.94 9.26 10.88
CA ILE A 143 -6.85 10.32 9.87
C ILE A 143 -7.12 11.69 10.48
N GLY A 144 -6.44 12.71 9.95
CA GLY A 144 -6.77 14.10 10.26
C GLY A 144 -7.94 14.60 9.40
N PRO A 145 -8.38 15.86 9.58
CA PRO A 145 -9.33 16.49 8.69
C PRO A 145 -8.88 16.40 7.23
N SER A 146 -9.75 15.90 6.35
CA SER A 146 -9.40 15.62 4.96
C SER A 146 -10.61 15.75 4.04
N THR A 147 -10.37 16.10 2.78
CA THR A 147 -11.40 16.14 1.73
C THR A 147 -11.06 15.11 0.66
N ILE A 148 -12.02 14.22 0.39
CA ILE A 148 -11.86 13.10 -0.53
C ILE A 148 -12.68 13.37 -1.78
N GLY A 149 -12.02 13.38 -2.94
CA GLY A 149 -12.68 13.33 -4.24
C GLY A 149 -13.10 11.91 -4.58
N TYR A 150 -14.30 11.74 -5.15
CA TYR A 150 -14.81 10.43 -5.55
C TYR A 150 -15.75 10.53 -6.74
N MET A 151 -16.03 9.38 -7.35
CA MET A 151 -17.05 9.26 -8.39
C MET A 151 -18.34 8.71 -7.81
N GLU A 152 -19.42 9.44 -7.99
CA GLU A 152 -20.77 9.00 -7.68
C GLU A 152 -21.45 8.52 -8.97
N LEU A 153 -21.86 7.26 -8.97
CA LEU A 153 -22.56 6.59 -10.06
C LEU A 153 -24.06 6.86 -9.95
N GLY A 154 -24.61 7.52 -10.96
CA GLY A 154 -26.04 7.74 -11.14
C GLY A 154 -26.60 6.89 -12.27
N LYS A 155 -27.91 6.68 -12.25
CA LYS A 155 -28.66 6.08 -13.37
C LYS A 155 -29.71 7.07 -13.84
N LYS A 156 -29.82 7.27 -15.15
CA LYS A 156 -30.86 8.11 -15.76
C LYS A 156 -31.51 7.37 -16.92
N THR A 157 -32.83 7.34 -16.94
CA THR A 157 -33.58 6.80 -18.08
C THR A 157 -33.78 7.90 -19.12
N VAL A 158 -33.34 7.65 -20.35
CA VAL A 158 -33.52 8.55 -21.50
C VAL A 158 -34.11 7.72 -22.63
N ASN A 159 -35.30 8.08 -23.11
CA ASN A 159 -36.02 7.36 -24.18
C ASN A 159 -36.17 5.85 -23.92
N GLY A 160 -36.47 5.45 -22.67
CA GLY A 160 -36.61 4.05 -22.29
C GLY A 160 -35.30 3.29 -22.05
N HIS A 161 -34.14 3.90 -22.32
CA HIS A 161 -32.84 3.31 -22.03
C HIS A 161 -32.26 3.84 -20.72
N THR A 162 -31.82 2.94 -19.83
CA THR A 162 -31.10 3.29 -18.61
C THR A 162 -29.63 3.52 -18.93
N ILE A 163 -29.15 4.74 -18.71
CA ILE A 163 -27.76 5.14 -18.89
C ILE A 163 -27.13 5.32 -17.51
N GLU A 164 -25.97 4.71 -17.29
CA GLU A 164 -25.15 4.96 -16.10
C GLU A 164 -24.21 6.13 -16.37
N PHE A 165 -24.09 7.05 -15.42
CA PHE A 165 -23.20 8.21 -15.52
C PHE A 165 -22.42 8.40 -14.23
N GLY A 166 -21.15 8.78 -14.34
CA GLY A 166 -20.31 9.15 -13.21
C GLY A 166 -20.30 10.66 -13.01
N SER A 167 -20.53 11.13 -11.79
CA SER A 167 -20.34 12.53 -11.42
C SER A 167 -19.21 12.67 -10.39
N LYS A 168 -18.33 13.64 -10.59
CA LYS A 168 -17.25 13.93 -9.64
C LYS A 168 -17.83 14.65 -8.43
N LYS A 169 -17.56 14.14 -7.24
CA LYS A 169 -18.00 14.69 -5.96
C LYS A 169 -16.82 14.80 -5.01
N THR A 170 -17.01 15.57 -3.95
CA THR A 170 -16.05 15.70 -2.86
C THR A 170 -16.77 15.54 -1.53
N LYS A 171 -16.11 14.92 -0.55
CA LYS A 171 -16.64 14.78 0.80
C LYS A 171 -15.55 15.03 1.83
N THR A 172 -15.85 15.90 2.79
CA THR A 172 -14.94 16.25 3.87
C THR A 172 -15.21 15.40 5.11
N TYR A 173 -14.14 14.91 5.70
CA TYR A 173 -14.09 14.12 6.92
C TYR A 173 -13.32 14.89 7.98
N PRO A 174 -13.83 15.01 9.21
CA PRO A 174 -13.05 15.56 10.33
C PRO A 174 -11.95 14.55 10.74
N GLU A 175 -11.23 14.86 11.82
CA GLU A 175 -10.37 13.86 12.46
C GLU A 175 -11.19 12.63 12.88
N GLY A 176 -10.63 11.45 12.68
CA GLY A 176 -11.28 10.21 13.09
C GLY A 176 -10.51 8.96 12.73
N LEU A 177 -11.22 7.83 12.79
CA LEU A 177 -10.72 6.51 12.48
C LEU A 177 -11.35 5.99 11.18
N MET A 178 -10.55 5.37 10.34
CA MET A 178 -11.01 4.59 9.20
C MET A 178 -10.81 3.11 9.50
N PHE A 179 -11.86 2.32 9.29
CA PHE A 179 -11.87 0.88 9.47
C PHE A 179 -12.05 0.18 8.12
N SER A 180 -11.28 -0.87 7.88
CA SER A 180 -11.40 -1.73 6.70
C SER A 180 -10.98 -3.16 7.03
N GLY A 181 -11.04 -4.07 6.05
CA GLY A 181 -10.73 -5.49 6.21
C GLY A 181 -11.97 -6.37 6.46
N GLU A 182 -11.72 -7.67 6.61
CA GLU A 182 -12.67 -8.75 6.78
C GLU A 182 -13.59 -8.54 7.99
N GLY A 183 -13.07 -8.03 9.11
CA GLY A 183 -13.84 -7.68 10.30
C GLY A 183 -14.91 -6.63 10.02
N CYS A 184 -14.72 -5.81 8.97
CA CYS A 184 -15.70 -4.84 8.50
C CYS A 184 -16.46 -5.25 7.24
N LYS A 185 -16.12 -6.36 6.60
CA LYS A 185 -16.62 -6.73 5.27
C LYS A 185 -18.14 -6.86 5.21
N LYS A 186 -18.76 -7.61 6.14
CA LYS A 186 -20.23 -7.75 6.19
C LYS A 186 -20.95 -6.40 6.22
N ARG A 187 -20.39 -5.46 6.99
CA ARG A 187 -20.93 -4.10 7.11
C ARG A 187 -20.68 -3.27 5.86
N ILE A 188 -19.46 -3.32 5.33
CA ILE A 188 -19.09 -2.64 4.08
C ILE A 188 -20.01 -3.11 2.95
N ASP A 189 -20.22 -4.43 2.81
CA ASP A 189 -21.07 -5.02 1.78
C ASP A 189 -22.55 -4.59 1.93
N SER A 190 -23.05 -4.53 3.16
CA SER A 190 -24.39 -4.00 3.44
C SER A 190 -24.52 -2.52 3.05
N ILE A 191 -23.50 -1.70 3.35
CA ILE A 191 -23.52 -0.27 2.99
C ILE A 191 -23.37 -0.10 1.48
N LYS A 192 -22.50 -0.86 0.81
CA LYS A 192 -22.29 -0.85 -0.65
C LYS A 192 -23.59 -0.98 -1.43
N GLN A 193 -24.53 -1.80 -0.95
CA GLN A 193 -25.85 -1.98 -1.58
C GLN A 193 -26.75 -0.73 -1.52
N SER A 194 -26.45 0.21 -0.62
CA SER A 194 -27.28 1.40 -0.35
C SER A 194 -26.62 2.71 -0.78
N THR A 195 -25.43 2.67 -1.37
CA THR A 195 -24.66 3.87 -1.73
C THR A 195 -24.36 3.95 -3.22
N PRO A 196 -24.43 5.14 -3.83
CA PRO A 196 -24.17 5.33 -5.26
C PRO A 196 -22.66 5.38 -5.59
N PHE A 197 -21.80 4.85 -4.74
CA PHE A 197 -20.35 4.85 -4.94
C PHE A 197 -19.72 3.61 -4.31
N MET A 198 -18.55 3.22 -4.80
CA MET A 198 -17.75 2.15 -4.20
C MET A 198 -17.25 2.58 -2.82
N ILE A 199 -17.19 1.66 -1.85
CA ILE A 199 -16.77 1.92 -0.48
C ILE A 199 -15.75 0.88 -0.06
N ASP A 200 -14.66 1.36 0.54
CA ASP A 200 -13.62 0.49 1.12
C ASP A 200 -13.43 0.68 2.62
N TYR A 201 -13.91 1.80 3.17
CA TYR A 201 -13.70 2.14 4.57
C TYR A 201 -14.98 2.63 5.24
N ILE A 202 -15.05 2.37 6.54
CA ILE A 202 -16.03 2.97 7.44
C ILE A 202 -15.29 4.02 8.28
N PHE A 203 -15.82 5.23 8.29
CA PHE A 203 -15.28 6.34 9.06
C PHE A 203 -16.04 6.53 10.38
N LEU A 204 -15.30 6.62 11.47
CA LEU A 204 -15.79 6.99 12.79
C LEU A 204 -15.13 8.30 13.23
N PRO A 205 -15.87 9.42 13.34
CA PRO A 205 -15.30 10.67 13.83
C PRO A 205 -14.80 10.47 15.26
N LEU A 206 -13.58 10.92 15.53
CA LEU A 206 -12.95 10.77 16.84
C LEU A 206 -11.89 11.86 17.03
N GLU A 207 -12.16 12.77 17.95
CA GLU A 207 -11.18 13.79 18.33
C GLU A 207 -10.00 13.14 19.05
N GLY A 208 -8.78 13.56 18.68
CA GLY A 208 -7.55 12.98 19.19
C GLY A 208 -7.34 11.54 18.75
N ALA A 209 -7.91 11.14 17.60
CA ALA A 209 -7.82 9.78 17.07
C ALA A 209 -6.37 9.28 17.03
N ARG A 210 -5.43 10.15 16.66
CA ARG A 210 -4.00 9.80 16.57
C ARG A 210 -3.34 9.44 17.90
N ASP A 211 -3.80 10.00 19.01
CA ASP A 211 -3.22 9.69 20.32
C ASP A 211 -3.99 8.55 20.99
N LYS A 212 -5.32 8.48 20.78
CA LYS A 212 -6.14 7.37 21.24
C LYS A 212 -5.74 6.05 20.58
N ILE A 213 -5.46 6.04 19.28
CA ILE A 213 -5.05 4.82 18.56
C ILE A 213 -3.72 4.27 19.08
N LYS A 214 -2.74 5.13 19.39
CA LYS A 214 -1.45 4.72 19.97
C LYS A 214 -1.62 4.08 21.34
N LYS A 215 -2.54 4.61 22.15
CA LYS A 215 -2.85 4.09 23.48
C LYS A 215 -3.83 2.90 23.45
N LEU A 216 -4.23 2.43 22.26
CA LEU A 216 -5.29 1.43 22.05
C LEU A 216 -6.61 1.80 22.77
N GLN A 217 -6.88 3.09 22.97
CA GLN A 217 -8.11 3.62 23.59
C GLN A 217 -9.20 3.84 22.54
N ILE A 218 -9.40 2.86 21.67
CA ILE A 218 -10.35 2.90 20.56
C ILE A 218 -11.07 1.56 20.44
N PRO A 219 -12.26 1.50 19.80
CA PRO A 219 -12.86 0.22 19.47
C PRO A 219 -11.98 -0.54 18.47
N LEU A 220 -11.65 -1.79 18.82
CA LEU A 220 -10.89 -2.73 17.97
C LEU A 220 -11.80 -3.70 17.21
N ASP A 221 -13.10 -3.42 17.21
CA ASP A 221 -14.09 -4.10 16.37
C ASP A 221 -14.60 -3.14 15.32
N CYS A 222 -15.14 -3.70 14.22
CA CYS A 222 -15.81 -2.87 13.23
C CYS A 222 -16.98 -2.10 13.86
N PRO A 223 -17.00 -0.76 13.78
CA PRO A 223 -17.95 0.02 14.56
C PRO A 223 -19.38 -0.19 14.04
N LYS A 224 -20.36 -0.28 14.96
CA LYS A 224 -21.79 -0.37 14.62
C LYS A 224 -22.36 0.95 14.07
N VAL A 225 -21.67 2.05 14.28
CA VAL A 225 -22.00 3.37 13.74
C VAL A 225 -20.80 3.89 12.94
N GLY A 226 -21.05 4.69 11.90
CA GLY A 226 -19.97 5.22 11.07
C GLY A 226 -20.46 5.58 9.68
N LYS A 227 -19.74 6.48 9.02
CA LYS A 227 -20.05 6.98 7.68
C LYS A 227 -19.27 6.17 6.64
N ALA A 228 -19.91 5.88 5.51
CA ALA A 228 -19.22 5.38 4.33
C ALA A 228 -18.10 6.33 3.89
N VAL A 229 -16.92 5.78 3.60
CA VAL A 229 -15.85 6.47 2.88
C VAL A 229 -15.85 5.97 1.43
N PRO A 230 -16.05 6.87 0.45
CA PRO A 230 -15.99 6.47 -0.94
C PRO A 230 -14.58 6.00 -1.31
N HIS A 231 -14.51 4.97 -2.14
CA HIS A 231 -13.28 4.54 -2.78
C HIS A 231 -12.72 5.68 -3.63
N VAL A 232 -11.42 5.92 -3.51
CA VAL A 232 -10.74 6.93 -4.30
C VAL A 232 -10.32 6.30 -5.60
N ASP A 233 -10.97 6.71 -6.68
CA ASP A 233 -10.61 6.27 -8.02
C ASP A 233 -9.26 6.87 -8.42
N GLN A 234 -8.23 6.02 -8.45
CA GLN A 234 -6.86 6.40 -8.82
C GLN A 234 -6.71 6.72 -10.31
N THR A 235 -7.67 6.33 -11.17
CA THR A 235 -7.61 6.63 -12.60
C THR A 235 -7.90 8.10 -12.89
N TYR A 236 -8.56 8.78 -11.97
CA TYR A 236 -8.79 10.21 -12.05
C TYR A 236 -7.74 10.93 -11.21
N ASN A 237 -7.17 11.98 -11.80
CA ASN A 237 -6.16 12.87 -11.23
C ASN A 237 -6.68 13.69 -10.02
N PHE A 238 -7.49 13.09 -9.14
CA PHE A 238 -7.76 13.63 -7.83
C PHE A 238 -6.43 13.68 -7.07
N ARG A 239 -6.11 14.82 -6.45
CA ARG A 239 -5.02 14.89 -5.49
C ARG A 239 -5.31 13.85 -4.41
N ASN A 240 -4.65 12.70 -4.50
CA ASN A 240 -4.84 11.55 -3.62
C ASN A 240 -4.17 11.81 -2.27
N ASP A 241 -4.68 12.79 -1.54
CA ASP A 241 -4.20 13.13 -0.20
C ASP A 241 -4.32 11.93 0.74
N ILE A 242 -5.24 10.99 0.48
CA ILE A 242 -5.37 9.76 1.26
C ILE A 242 -4.08 8.95 1.28
N LYS A 243 -3.36 8.78 0.15
CA LYS A 243 -2.08 8.02 0.16
C LYS A 243 -1.05 8.75 1.04
N GLY A 244 -0.99 10.08 0.94
CA GLY A 244 -0.17 10.92 1.81
C GLY A 244 -0.57 10.84 3.30
N TYR A 245 -1.86 10.63 3.59
CA TYR A 245 -2.38 10.44 4.94
C TYR A 245 -2.15 9.04 5.48
N ILE A 246 -2.33 7.98 4.67
CA ILE A 246 -2.02 6.60 5.03
C ILE A 246 -0.53 6.50 5.37
N ASN A 247 0.33 7.11 4.56
CA ASN A 247 1.77 7.21 4.81
C ASN A 247 2.14 8.04 6.05
N LYS A 248 1.19 8.79 6.64
CA LYS A 248 1.35 9.49 7.93
C LYS A 248 0.56 8.85 9.06
N SER A 249 -0.29 7.88 8.74
CA SER A 249 -1.22 7.26 9.67
C SER A 249 -0.50 6.25 10.56
N PHE A 250 -1.00 6.11 11.77
CA PHE A 250 -0.63 5.02 12.65
C PHE A 250 -1.59 3.87 12.37
N VAL A 251 -1.06 2.68 12.08
CA VAL A 251 -1.86 1.51 11.69
C VAL A 251 -1.93 0.51 12.83
N ILE A 252 -3.10 -0.04 13.11
CA ILE A 252 -3.25 -1.25 13.94
C ILE A 252 -3.42 -2.44 13.01
N ILE A 253 -2.60 -3.47 13.24
CA ILE A 253 -2.60 -4.70 12.45
C ILE A 253 -2.82 -5.87 13.39
N GLU A 254 -3.85 -6.66 13.12
CA GLU A 254 -4.15 -7.85 13.91
C GLU A 254 -3.51 -9.09 13.29
N LEU A 255 -2.85 -9.90 14.10
CA LEU A 255 -2.38 -11.23 13.71
C LEU A 255 -3.16 -12.31 14.46
N SER A 256 -3.69 -13.28 13.71
CA SER A 256 -4.37 -14.43 14.29
C SER A 256 -3.39 -15.53 14.65
N LYS A 257 -3.45 -16.00 15.89
CA LYS A 257 -2.65 -17.10 16.38
C LYS A 257 -3.06 -18.41 15.71
N LEU A 258 -2.10 -19.26 15.38
CA LEU A 258 -2.35 -20.53 14.73
C LEU A 258 -2.35 -21.65 15.77
N SER A 259 -3.43 -22.43 15.79
CA SER A 259 -3.71 -23.36 16.89
C SER A 259 -3.23 -24.78 16.62
N THR A 260 -2.99 -25.12 15.35
CA THR A 260 -2.63 -26.47 14.91
C THR A 260 -1.37 -26.48 14.04
N TRP A 261 -0.69 -27.63 13.99
CA TRP A 261 0.47 -27.81 13.12
C TRP A 261 0.13 -27.65 11.63
N ASP A 262 -1.05 -28.14 11.20
CA ASP A 262 -1.49 -28.04 9.80
C ASP A 262 -1.76 -26.58 9.39
N GLU A 263 -2.36 -25.78 10.28
CA GLU A 263 -2.57 -24.34 10.05
C GLU A 263 -1.23 -23.60 9.88
N ARG A 264 -0.27 -23.88 10.76
CA ARG A 264 1.09 -23.31 10.71
C ARG A 264 1.82 -23.69 9.43
N ARG A 265 1.79 -24.96 9.05
CA ARG A 265 2.42 -25.42 7.79
C ARG A 265 1.81 -24.77 6.55
N LYS A 266 0.48 -24.66 6.49
CA LYS A 266 -0.22 -24.07 5.32
C LYS A 266 0.07 -22.58 5.16
N THR A 267 0.18 -21.86 6.26
CA THR A 267 0.40 -20.40 6.27
C THR A 267 1.87 -20.01 6.14
N ASN A 268 2.81 -20.92 6.40
CA ASN A 268 4.24 -20.67 6.22
C ASN A 268 4.68 -20.65 4.74
N ALA A 269 3.77 -20.89 3.79
CA ALA A 269 4.03 -20.78 2.36
C ALA A 269 4.05 -19.32 1.88
N ILE A 270 4.82 -18.45 2.56
CA ILE A 270 5.10 -17.13 2.03
C ILE A 270 5.97 -17.34 0.81
N SER A 271 5.37 -17.21 -0.38
CA SER A 271 6.08 -17.26 -1.65
C SER A 271 6.94 -16.00 -1.76
N ILE A 272 8.15 -16.06 -1.23
CA ILE A 272 9.13 -14.99 -1.34
C ILE A 272 9.91 -15.25 -2.64
N SER A 273 9.52 -14.58 -3.72
CA SER A 273 10.26 -14.63 -4.99
C SER A 273 11.48 -13.70 -5.02
N ILE A 274 11.79 -13.02 -3.91
CA ILE A 274 12.89 -12.06 -3.82
C ILE A 274 14.08 -12.75 -3.17
N SER A 275 15.27 -12.56 -3.74
CA SER A 275 16.50 -13.24 -3.30
C SER A 275 16.65 -13.20 -1.78
N GLU A 276 16.78 -14.36 -1.15
CA GLU A 276 16.88 -14.55 0.30
C GLU A 276 17.88 -13.59 0.97
N ARG A 277 18.91 -13.13 0.26
CA ARG A 277 19.95 -12.26 0.82
C ARG A 277 19.49 -10.90 1.36
N LYS A 278 18.30 -10.41 1.03
CA LYS A 278 17.88 -9.04 1.41
C LYS A 278 17.19 -8.94 2.77
N TRP A 279 16.73 -10.04 3.38
CA TRP A 279 15.80 -10.00 4.52
C TRP A 279 16.22 -10.89 5.71
N PRO A 280 17.32 -10.55 6.42
CA PRO A 280 17.86 -11.39 7.48
C PRO A 280 16.89 -11.64 8.64
N LEU A 281 16.03 -10.68 8.99
CA LEU A 281 15.09 -10.84 10.11
C LEU A 281 13.96 -11.79 9.76
N LEU A 282 13.33 -11.61 8.59
CA LEU A 282 12.26 -12.47 8.11
C LEU A 282 12.76 -13.91 7.90
N ASN A 283 13.90 -14.08 7.23
CA ASN A 283 14.46 -15.42 7.00
C ASN A 283 14.79 -16.14 8.31
N LYS A 284 15.35 -15.42 9.29
CA LYS A 284 15.62 -15.98 10.62
C LYS A 284 14.31 -16.44 11.30
N ALA A 285 13.24 -15.67 11.17
CA ALA A 285 11.94 -16.03 11.71
C ALA A 285 11.33 -17.25 10.99
N ILE A 286 11.37 -17.28 9.65
CA ILE A 286 10.89 -18.40 8.84
C ILE A 286 11.65 -19.69 9.18
N LYS A 287 12.98 -19.64 9.23
CA LYS A 287 13.81 -20.79 9.59
C LYS A 287 13.46 -21.32 10.99
N LYS A 288 13.22 -20.43 11.96
CA LYS A 288 12.79 -20.81 13.32
C LYS A 288 11.43 -21.53 13.31
N GLU A 289 10.49 -21.08 12.48
CA GLU A 289 9.21 -21.73 12.28
C GLU A 289 9.36 -23.12 11.64
N GLU A 290 10.16 -23.25 10.60
CA GLU A 290 10.43 -24.52 9.92
C GLU A 290 11.08 -25.55 10.85
N GLU A 291 12.08 -25.14 11.64
CA GLU A 291 12.71 -25.98 12.65
C GLU A 291 11.72 -26.42 13.73
N TRP A 292 10.78 -25.54 14.10
CA TRP A 292 9.70 -25.89 15.02
C TRP A 292 8.74 -26.91 14.38
N LEU A 293 8.30 -26.68 13.13
CA LEU A 293 7.41 -27.57 12.39
C LEU A 293 8.01 -28.96 12.22
N ARG A 294 9.31 -29.04 11.93
CA ARG A 294 10.03 -30.32 11.78
C ARG A 294 10.05 -31.11 13.09
N ARG A 295 10.30 -30.44 14.22
CA ARG A 295 10.36 -31.07 15.56
C ARG A 295 8.99 -31.44 16.13
N ASN A 296 7.94 -30.72 15.76
CA ASN A 296 6.60 -30.85 16.35
C ASN A 296 5.59 -31.48 15.37
N ARG A 297 6.06 -32.35 14.47
CA ARG A 297 5.19 -32.99 13.46
C ARG A 297 4.06 -33.75 14.15
N GLY A 298 2.81 -33.36 13.88
CA GLY A 298 1.63 -33.96 14.48
C GLY A 298 1.11 -33.28 15.76
N TRP A 299 1.73 -32.19 16.21
CA TRP A 299 1.21 -31.39 17.32
C TRP A 299 -0.22 -30.89 17.03
N LYS A 300 -1.15 -31.21 17.94
CA LYS A 300 -2.57 -30.84 17.87
C LYS A 300 -3.19 -31.09 16.48
N ARG A 301 -3.08 -32.30 15.94
CA ARG A 301 -3.88 -32.69 14.78
C ARG A 301 -5.36 -32.54 15.14
N LYS A 302 -6.14 -31.89 14.27
CA LYS A 302 -7.61 -32.00 14.34
C LYS A 302 -7.93 -33.48 14.16
N ILE A 303 -8.47 -34.10 15.21
CA ILE A 303 -9.13 -35.39 15.07
C ILE A 303 -10.32 -35.11 14.15
N LYS A 304 -10.25 -35.64 12.93
CA LYS A 304 -11.33 -35.55 11.96
C LYS A 304 -12.45 -36.49 12.36
#